data_AF-R1BKC2-F1
#
_entry.id   AF-R1BKC2-F1
#
_cell.length_a   1.000
_cell.length_b   1.000
_cell.length_c   1.000
_cell.angle_alpha   90.00
_cell.angle_beta   90.00
_cell.angle_gamma   90.00
#
_symmetry.space_group_name_H-M   'P 1'
#
loop_
_entity.id
_entity.type
_entity.pdbx_description
1 polymer ?
#
loop_
_entity_poly.entity_id
_entity_poly.type
_entity_poly.pdbx_seq_one_letter_code
_entity_poly.pdbx_strand_id
1 'polypeptide(L)'
;MGPSGSGKTSLLSLLAGRAPKGAKLEAGEVTLGGAAPTKAFFRRCGFVFQDDLLLAALTVRETIEFAARLRLPQSLGDEERDRRVQTTLQQLGLEHCAHTAIGSEKKRGVSGGERKRTAVGAELVARPPLLFLDEPTSGLD
;
A
#
# COMPACT_ATOMS: atom_id res chain seq x y z
N MET A 1 -0.13 -18.74 -8.96
CA MET A 1 0.72 -18.81 -7.75
C MET A 1 2.01 -19.54 -8.12
N GLY A 2 3.17 -19.02 -7.72
CA GLY A 2 4.47 -19.67 -7.90
C GLY A 2 5.12 -19.96 -6.55
N PRO A 3 6.04 -20.95 -6.46
CA PRO A 3 6.68 -21.31 -5.20
C PRO A 3 7.51 -20.14 -4.60
N SER A 4 7.88 -20.25 -3.33
CA SER A 4 8.85 -19.33 -2.73
C SER A 4 10.14 -19.32 -3.54
N GLY A 5 10.69 -18.13 -3.81
CA GLY A 5 11.87 -17.98 -4.66
C GLY A 5 11.62 -18.00 -6.18
N SER A 6 10.38 -18.15 -6.65
CA SER A 6 10.09 -18.13 -8.10
C SER A 6 10.16 -16.74 -8.76
N GLY A 7 10.58 -15.71 -8.02
CA GLY A 7 10.75 -14.34 -8.55
C GLY A 7 9.48 -13.48 -8.57
N LYS A 8 8.42 -13.85 -7.83
CA LYS A 8 7.15 -13.09 -7.77
C LYS A 8 7.36 -11.63 -7.36
N THR A 9 7.99 -11.41 -6.21
CA THR A 9 8.35 -10.08 -5.69
C THR A 9 9.24 -9.31 -6.66
N SER A 10 10.22 -9.99 -7.28
CA SER A 10 11.11 -9.39 -8.28
C SER A 10 10.34 -8.90 -9.50
N LEU A 11 9.45 -9.74 -10.04
CA LEU A 11 8.59 -9.40 -11.18
C LEU A 11 7.65 -8.23 -10.83
N LEU A 12 6.98 -8.29 -9.69
CA LEU A 12 6.07 -7.23 -9.26
C LEU A 12 6.81 -5.91 -9.06
N SER A 13 8.01 -5.95 -8.47
CA SER A 13 8.86 -4.77 -8.28
C SER A 13 9.30 -4.17 -9.61
N LEU A 14 9.68 -5.00 -10.58
CA LEU A 14 10.01 -4.57 -11.95
C LEU A 14 8.82 -3.89 -12.62
N LEU A 15 7.64 -4.50 -12.58
CA LEU A 15 6.40 -3.94 -13.14
C LEU A 15 5.99 -2.62 -12.46
N ALA A 16 6.32 -2.45 -11.18
CA ALA A 16 6.08 -1.22 -10.43
C ALA A 16 7.15 -0.14 -10.63
N GLY A 17 8.11 -0.33 -11.55
CA GLY A 17 9.20 0.62 -11.81
C GLY A 17 10.26 0.67 -10.70
N ARG A 18 10.34 -0.38 -9.86
CA ARG A 18 11.23 -0.52 -8.70
C ARG A 18 12.24 -1.65 -8.90
N ALA A 19 12.92 -1.68 -10.04
CA ALA A 19 13.91 -2.71 -10.35
C ALA A 19 14.93 -2.88 -9.20
N PRO A 20 15.18 -4.11 -8.70
CA PRO A 20 16.22 -4.35 -7.70
C PRO A 20 17.59 -3.86 -8.19
N LYS A 21 18.44 -3.39 -7.27
CA LYS A 21 19.81 -2.97 -7.63
C LYS A 21 20.54 -4.14 -8.29
N GLY A 22 21.11 -3.88 -9.47
CA GLY A 22 21.83 -4.89 -10.25
C GLY A 22 20.95 -5.80 -11.11
N ALA A 23 19.62 -5.60 -11.11
CA ALA A 23 18.74 -6.30 -12.04
C ALA A 23 19.11 -5.93 -13.48
N LYS A 24 19.37 -6.95 -14.31
CA LYS A 24 19.56 -6.83 -15.75
C LYS A 24 18.35 -7.43 -16.45
N LEU A 25 17.68 -6.63 -17.26
CA LEU A 25 16.65 -7.11 -18.17
C LEU A 25 17.34 -7.45 -19.49
N GLU A 26 17.36 -8.73 -19.86
CA GLU A 26 17.91 -9.15 -21.16
C GLU A 26 16.97 -8.77 -22.32
N ALA A 27 15.66 -8.89 -22.08
CA ALA A 27 14.62 -8.57 -23.04
C ALA A 27 13.29 -8.24 -22.34
N GLY A 28 12.37 -7.63 -23.07
CA GLY A 28 11.01 -7.31 -22.64
C GLY A 28 10.72 -5.82 -22.55
N GLU A 29 9.44 -5.47 -22.67
CA GLU A 29 8.95 -4.11 -22.54
C GLU A 29 7.74 -4.10 -21.59
N VAL A 30 7.62 -3.03 -20.79
CA VAL A 30 6.45 -2.78 -19.94
C VAL A 30 5.70 -1.61 -20.54
N THR A 31 4.43 -1.83 -20.90
CA THR A 31 3.54 -0.80 -21.43
C THR A 31 2.29 -0.66 -20.57
N LEU A 32 1.71 0.54 -20.59
CA LEU A 32 0.41 0.84 -20.00
C LEU A 32 -0.43 1.52 -21.08
N GLY A 33 -1.53 0.89 -21.49
CA GLY A 33 -2.37 1.41 -22.58
C GLY A 33 -1.63 1.53 -23.91
N GLY A 34 -0.63 0.67 -24.16
CA GLY A 34 0.16 0.66 -25.39
C GLY A 34 1.36 1.62 -25.41
N ALA A 35 1.63 2.36 -24.33
CA ALA A 35 2.78 3.26 -24.23
C ALA A 35 3.65 2.95 -23.01
N ALA A 36 4.94 3.30 -23.07
CA ALA A 36 5.84 3.16 -21.93
C ALA A 36 5.40 4.07 -20.76
N PRO A 37 5.21 3.52 -19.55
CA PRO A 37 4.80 4.30 -18.38
C PRO A 37 5.91 5.26 -17.94
N THR A 38 5.52 6.49 -17.59
CA THR A 38 6.47 7.52 -17.15
C THR A 38 6.84 7.37 -15.67
N LYS A 39 7.97 7.96 -15.25
CA LYS A 39 8.30 8.08 -13.82
C LYS A 39 7.19 8.79 -13.03
N ALA A 40 6.49 9.75 -13.63
CA ALA A 40 5.37 10.45 -13.00
C ALA A 40 4.16 9.54 -12.79
N PHE A 41 3.90 8.62 -13.71
CA PHE A 41 2.88 7.59 -13.53
C PHE A 41 3.20 6.69 -12.33
N PHE A 42 4.42 6.13 -12.27
CA PHE A 42 4.82 5.26 -11.17
C PHE A 42 4.78 5.94 -9.80
N ARG A 43 5.08 7.24 -9.71
CA ARG A 43 4.93 8.02 -8.45
C ARG A 43 3.49 8.12 -7.95
N ARG A 44 2.49 7.93 -8.83
CA ARG A 44 1.07 7.96 -8.48
C ARG A 44 0.52 6.57 -8.13
N CYS A 45 1.20 5.50 -8.53
CA CYS A 45 0.80 4.13 -8.22
C CYS A 45 1.00 3.81 -6.75
N GLY A 46 0.18 2.89 -6.22
CA GLY A 46 0.34 2.35 -4.89
C GLY A 46 1.11 1.03 -4.89
N PHE A 47 1.84 0.74 -3.82
CA PHE A 47 2.53 -0.54 -3.66
C PHE A 47 2.45 -1.00 -2.22
N VAL A 48 1.80 -2.14 -2.00
CA VAL A 48 1.73 -2.78 -0.69
C VAL A 48 2.77 -3.90 -0.67
N PHE A 49 3.75 -3.76 0.22
CA PHE A 49 4.81 -4.74 0.40
C PHE A 49 4.29 -5.99 1.14
N GLN A 50 5.03 -7.08 1.02
CA GLN A 50 4.76 -8.30 1.78
C GLN A 50 4.85 -8.03 3.29
N ASP A 51 5.91 -7.34 3.72
CA ASP A 51 6.08 -6.86 5.10
C ASP A 51 5.32 -5.56 5.33
N ASP A 52 4.51 -5.51 6.39
CA ASP A 52 3.74 -4.32 6.76
C ASP A 52 4.65 -3.28 7.44
N LEU A 53 5.19 -2.35 6.66
CA LEU A 53 6.04 -1.25 7.15
C LEU A 53 5.21 -0.11 7.76
N LEU A 54 4.57 -0.37 8.91
CA LEU A 54 3.73 0.59 9.62
C LEU A 54 4.37 1.05 10.94
N LEU A 55 4.11 2.31 11.32
CA LEU A 55 4.57 2.85 12.60
C LEU A 55 3.74 2.28 13.75
N ALA A 56 4.36 1.40 14.54
CA ALA A 56 3.73 0.69 15.64
C ALA A 56 3.01 1.58 16.68
N ALA A 57 3.46 2.82 16.83
CA ALA A 57 2.91 3.77 17.81
C ALA A 57 1.63 4.47 17.34
N LEU A 58 1.39 4.54 16.03
CA LEU A 58 0.21 5.18 15.47
C LEU A 58 -1.01 4.25 15.53
N THR A 59 -2.19 4.84 15.49
CA THR A 59 -3.45 4.14 15.26
C THR A 59 -3.68 3.84 13.79
N VAL A 60 -4.62 2.95 13.50
CA VAL A 60 -5.07 2.65 12.13
C VAL A 60 -5.51 3.94 11.40
N ARG A 61 -6.33 4.78 12.04
CA ARG A 61 -6.79 6.06 11.47
C ARG A 61 -5.63 7.01 11.24
N GLU A 62 -4.76 7.22 12.23
CA GLU A 62 -3.61 8.13 12.10
C GLU A 62 -2.68 7.70 10.96
N THR A 63 -2.51 6.38 10.77
CA THR A 63 -1.68 5.83 9.70
C THR A 63 -2.24 6.17 8.31
N ILE A 64 -3.54 5.96 8.12
CA ILE A 64 -4.22 6.27 6.84
C ILE A 64 -4.31 7.79 6.63
N GLU A 65 -4.58 8.55 7.68
CA GLU A 65 -4.61 10.02 7.63
C GLU A 65 -3.24 10.61 7.30
N PHE A 66 -2.16 10.08 7.88
CA PHE A 66 -0.80 10.47 7.56
C PHE A 66 -0.49 10.27 6.07
N ALA A 67 -0.85 9.09 5.53
CA ALA A 67 -0.71 8.82 4.10
C ALA A 67 -1.57 9.76 3.24
N ALA A 68 -2.81 10.05 3.67
CA ALA A 68 -3.71 10.96 3.00
C ALA A 68 -3.14 12.38 2.93
N ARG A 69 -2.62 12.92 4.05
CA ARG A 69 -2.02 14.26 4.11
C ARG A 69 -0.79 14.41 3.22
N LEU A 70 0.00 13.34 3.05
CA LEU A 70 1.21 13.38 2.22
C LEU A 70 0.93 13.20 0.72
N ARG A 71 -0.13 12.47 0.36
CA ARG A 71 -0.36 12.04 -1.03
C ARG A 71 -1.52 12.73 -1.72
N LEU A 72 -2.47 13.27 -0.96
CA LEU A 72 -3.57 14.04 -1.52
C LEU A 72 -3.16 15.50 -1.78
N PRO A 73 -3.76 16.17 -2.76
CA PRO A 73 -3.49 17.58 -3.02
C PRO A 73 -3.73 18.43 -1.77
N GLN A 74 -2.84 19.39 -1.49
CA GLN A 74 -3.01 20.31 -0.36
C GLN A 74 -4.21 21.24 -0.52
N SER A 75 -4.69 21.43 -1.76
CA SER A 75 -5.94 22.14 -2.04
C SER A 75 -7.20 21.38 -1.60
N LEU A 76 -7.07 20.10 -1.24
CA LEU A 76 -8.17 19.31 -0.70
C LEU A 76 -8.42 19.73 0.75
N GLY A 77 -9.60 20.31 1.01
CA GLY A 77 -10.01 20.72 2.36
C GLY A 77 -10.02 19.55 3.34
N ASP A 78 -9.84 19.87 4.63
CA ASP A 78 -9.71 18.86 5.69
C ASP A 78 -10.95 17.97 5.80
N GLU A 79 -12.16 18.52 5.65
CA GLU A 79 -13.40 17.73 5.70
C GLU A 79 -13.46 16.66 4.60
N GLU A 80 -13.06 16.98 3.37
CA GLU A 80 -13.03 16.03 2.26
C GLU A 80 -11.89 15.01 2.43
N ARG A 81 -10.77 15.41 3.04
CA ARG A 81 -9.69 14.48 3.41
C ARG A 81 -10.17 13.46 4.44
N ASP A 82 -10.83 13.94 5.48
CA ASP A 82 -11.37 13.10 6.55
C ASP A 82 -12.45 12.16 6.03
N ARG A 83 -13.31 12.65 5.11
CA ARG A 83 -14.30 11.83 4.41
C ARG A 83 -13.65 10.70 3.61
N ARG A 84 -12.52 10.96 2.94
CA ARG A 84 -11.76 9.92 2.22
C ARG A 84 -11.16 8.90 3.17
N VAL A 85 -10.53 9.34 4.26
CA VAL A 85 -10.01 8.44 5.30
C VAL A 85 -11.13 7.55 5.86
N GLN A 86 -12.28 8.14 6.19
CA GLN A 86 -13.44 7.40 6.68
C GLN A 86 -13.96 6.38 5.68
N THR A 87 -14.08 6.77 4.40
CA THR A 87 -14.51 5.86 3.33
C THR A 87 -13.54 4.69 3.17
N THR A 88 -12.23 4.95 3.24
CA THR A 88 -11.21 3.89 3.17
C THR A 88 -11.29 2.94 4.35
N LEU A 89 -11.49 3.44 5.57
CA LEU A 89 -11.70 2.59 6.76
C LEU A 89 -12.94 1.69 6.61
N GLN A 90 -14.04 2.24 6.10
CA GLN A 90 -15.28 1.51 5.83
C GLN A 90 -15.09 0.39 4.80
N GLN A 91 -14.51 0.73 3.64
CA GLN A 91 -14.31 -0.22 2.54
C GLN A 91 -13.41 -1.40 2.93
N LEU A 92 -12.51 -1.19 3.90
CA LEU A 92 -11.59 -2.22 4.39
C LEU A 92 -12.07 -2.90 5.67
N GLY A 93 -13.24 -2.52 6.22
CA GLY A 93 -13.77 -3.07 7.47
C GLY A 93 -12.81 -2.85 8.64
N LEU A 94 -12.28 -1.64 8.78
CA LEU A 94 -11.32 -1.22 9.81
C LEU A 94 -11.92 -0.22 10.82
N GLU A 95 -13.20 0.16 10.67
CA GLU A 95 -13.84 1.16 11.54
C GLU A 95 -13.80 0.77 13.03
N HIS A 96 -14.01 -0.50 13.34
CA HIS A 96 -14.04 -1.01 14.72
C HIS A 96 -12.68 -0.93 15.41
N CYS A 97 -11.58 -0.91 14.65
CA CYS A 97 -10.22 -0.80 15.17
C CYS A 97 -9.51 0.51 14.76
N ALA A 98 -10.27 1.51 14.27
CA ALA A 98 -9.72 2.77 13.74
C ALA A 98 -8.84 3.52 14.76
N HIS A 99 -9.16 3.42 16.05
CA HIS A 99 -8.44 4.07 17.15
C HIS A 99 -7.49 3.12 17.89
N THR A 100 -7.32 1.90 17.41
CA THR A 100 -6.38 0.92 17.97
C THR A 100 -5.00 1.15 17.38
N ALA A 101 -3.98 1.11 18.23
CA ALA A 101 -2.58 1.20 17.79
C ALA A 101 -2.22 0.02 16.88
N ILE A 102 -1.38 0.26 15.87
CA ILE A 102 -0.84 -0.78 14.99
C ILE A 102 -0.12 -1.86 15.82
N GLY A 103 0.69 -1.43 16.80
CA GLY A 103 1.45 -2.30 17.66
C GLY A 103 2.69 -2.91 17.00
N SER A 104 3.42 -3.69 17.78
CA SER A 104 4.66 -4.38 17.39
C SER A 104 4.71 -5.75 18.05
N GLU A 105 5.77 -6.52 17.80
CA GLU A 105 6.00 -7.80 18.51
C GLU A 105 6.04 -7.64 20.03
N LYS A 106 6.49 -6.48 20.52
CA LYS A 106 6.62 -6.18 21.96
C LYS A 106 5.39 -5.51 22.56
N LYS A 107 4.52 -4.91 21.74
CA LYS A 107 3.35 -4.17 22.20
C LYS A 107 2.13 -4.59 21.39
N ARG A 108 1.18 -5.26 22.05
CA ARG A 108 -0.07 -5.70 21.41
C ARG A 108 -0.77 -4.51 20.74
N GLY A 109 -1.24 -4.75 19.52
CA GLY A 109 -2.03 -3.81 18.72
C GLY A 109 -3.11 -4.56 17.95
N VAL A 110 -3.35 -4.14 16.71
CA VAL A 110 -4.28 -4.82 15.80
C VAL A 110 -3.80 -6.22 15.39
N SER A 111 -4.73 -7.05 14.92
CA SER A 111 -4.43 -8.37 14.35
C SER A 111 -3.56 -8.27 13.08
N GLY A 112 -2.95 -9.39 12.66
CA GLY A 112 -2.20 -9.45 11.40
C GLY A 112 -3.03 -9.02 10.19
N GLY A 113 -4.28 -9.48 10.08
CA GLY A 113 -5.15 -9.10 8.97
C GLY A 113 -5.65 -7.66 9.00
N GLU A 114 -5.84 -7.07 10.18
CA GLU A 114 -6.11 -5.63 10.29
C GLU A 114 -4.89 -4.79 9.94
N ARG A 115 -3.69 -5.23 10.33
CA ARG A 115 -2.42 -4.59 9.96
C ARG A 115 -2.23 -4.57 8.44
N LYS A 116 -2.44 -5.72 7.78
CA LYS A 116 -2.34 -5.84 6.32
C LYS A 116 -3.34 -4.97 5.60
N ARG A 117 -4.61 -4.99 6.04
CA ARG A 117 -5.65 -4.10 5.52
C ARG A 117 -5.32 -2.63 5.76
N THR A 118 -4.68 -2.28 6.87
CA THR A 118 -4.23 -0.90 7.13
C THR A 118 -3.13 -0.48 6.16
N ALA A 119 -2.17 -1.35 5.85
CA ALA A 119 -1.16 -1.08 4.81
C ALA A 119 -1.80 -0.88 3.43
N VAL A 120 -2.82 -1.67 3.08
CA VAL A 120 -3.63 -1.46 1.87
C VAL A 120 -4.36 -0.12 1.91
N GLY A 121 -4.93 0.26 3.05
CA GLY A 121 -5.63 1.54 3.24
C GLY A 121 -4.73 2.76 3.07
N ALA A 122 -3.50 2.70 3.59
CA ALA A 122 -2.50 3.76 3.41
C ALA A 122 -2.13 3.99 1.94
N GLU A 123 -2.20 2.94 1.11
CA GLU A 123 -2.01 3.06 -0.34
C GLU A 123 -3.27 3.52 -1.07
N LEU A 124 -4.44 2.99 -0.70
CA LEU A 124 -5.72 3.24 -1.38
C LEU A 124 -6.29 4.64 -1.13
N VAL A 125 -6.00 5.27 0.01
CA VAL A 125 -6.56 6.59 0.35
C VAL A 125 -6.22 7.67 -0.69
N ALA A 126 -5.07 7.52 -1.37
CA ALA A 126 -4.63 8.40 -2.44
C ALA A 126 -5.33 8.15 -3.80
N ARG A 127 -6.20 7.13 -3.90
CA ARG A 127 -6.84 6.66 -5.13
C ARG A 127 -5.83 6.46 -6.29
N PRO A 128 -4.81 5.61 -6.10
CA PRO A 128 -3.81 5.38 -7.12
C PRO A 128 -4.47 4.80 -8.39
N PRO A 129 -3.98 5.15 -9.60
CA PRO A 129 -4.52 4.59 -10.85
C PRO A 129 -4.19 3.11 -11.03
N LEU A 130 -3.18 2.62 -10.32
CA LEU A 130 -2.78 1.22 -10.30
C LEU A 130 -2.21 0.89 -8.91
N LEU A 131 -2.63 -0.26 -8.36
CA LEU A 131 -2.20 -0.77 -7.06
C LEU A 131 -1.48 -2.11 -7.26
N PHE A 132 -0.24 -2.18 -6.81
CA PHE A 132 0.52 -3.41 -6.75
C PHE A 132 0.43 -4.00 -5.33
N LEU A 133 0.14 -5.29 -5.24
CA LEU A 133 -0.04 -5.99 -3.98
C LEU A 133 0.92 -7.19 -3.94
N ASP A 134 1.95 -7.12 -3.10
CA ASP A 134 2.84 -8.26 -2.90
C ASP A 134 2.30 -9.15 -1.78
N GLU A 135 1.89 -10.36 -2.17
CA GLU A 135 1.30 -11.38 -1.29
C GLU A 135 0.27 -10.83 -0.29
N PRO A 136 -0.83 -10.19 -0.76
CA PRO A 136 -1.78 -9.52 0.12
C PRO A 136 -2.56 -10.45 1.05
N THR A 137 -2.57 -11.75 0.76
CA THR A 137 -3.31 -12.78 1.52
C THR A 137 -2.41 -13.69 2.34
N SER A 138 -1.09 -13.50 2.31
CA SER A 138 -0.16 -14.32 3.09
C SER A 138 -0.28 -13.98 4.58
N GLY A 139 -0.43 -15.01 5.43
CA GLY A 139 -0.59 -14.82 6.88
C GLY A 139 -1.96 -14.28 7.32
N LEU A 140 -2.98 -14.43 6.46
CA LEU A 140 -4.39 -14.22 6.83
C LEU A 140 -5.05 -15.59 7.03
N ASP A 141 -5.44 -15.88 8.27
CA ASP A 141 -6.21 -17.06 8.66
C ASP A 141 -7.71 -16.79 8.53
#